data_AF-A0A914HDT4-F1
#
_entry.id   AF-A0A914HDT4-F1
#
_cell.length_a   1.000
_cell.length_b   1.000
_cell.length_c   1.000
_cell.angle_alpha   90.00
_cell.angle_beta   90.00
_cell.angle_gamma   90.00
#
_symmetry.space_group_name_H-M   'P 1'
#
loop_
_entity.id
_entity.type
_entity.pdbx_description
1 polymer ?
#
loop_
_entity_poly.entity_id
_entity_poly.type
_entity_poly.pdbx_seq_one_letter_code
_entity_poly.pdbx_strand_id
1 'polypeptide(L)'
;MRFFHFLDAVCLFVVAAFILLETDAQPKKSTSNTKLKNKGPTSSGNAKPNADALPKTTTSNTKLENEPAKQKNSGLTLGNRWDSVASDEGLKLSEPDQLIVEYPGQNYGAQSVSAEQPIPKIKSGFFYYEVEILARKAYRNAISIGLGHTKGIPTKTEIGRSEGYAYDSDGRFWGHKVKESYDFYGRPCIDGKPKFAVRNVVNGVAVVSRNVVGCGVNLKTGQIIYTQNGVLLSTTGLLVDLDADLFPTVSLGCPGYKIEANFGSKKFKFDRANVF
;
A
#
# COMPACT_ATOMS: atom_id res chain seq x y z
N MET A 1 49.96 -23.50 -28.24
CA MET A 1 48.56 -23.72 -27.82
C MET A 1 47.72 -22.54 -28.29
N ARG A 2 46.48 -22.75 -28.78
CA ARG A 2 45.57 -21.67 -29.22
C ARG A 2 44.32 -21.69 -28.33
N PHE A 3 44.09 -20.63 -27.55
CA PHE A 3 42.94 -20.55 -26.63
C PHE A 3 42.32 -19.13 -26.50
N PHE A 4 42.64 -18.22 -27.42
CA PHE A 4 42.26 -16.79 -27.37
C PHE A 4 41.38 -16.31 -28.55
N HIS A 5 40.67 -17.22 -29.24
CA HIS A 5 39.78 -16.87 -30.37
C HIS A 5 38.35 -17.45 -30.24
N PHE A 6 37.99 -18.04 -29.09
CA PHE A 6 36.68 -18.68 -28.92
C PHE A 6 35.64 -17.78 -28.23
N LEU A 7 36.07 -16.71 -27.54
CA LEU A 7 35.17 -15.87 -26.74
C LEU A 7 34.47 -14.78 -27.59
N ASP A 8 35.21 -14.12 -28.48
CA ASP A 8 34.68 -13.02 -29.32
C ASP A 8 33.58 -13.48 -30.28
N ALA A 9 33.68 -14.73 -30.76
CA ALA A 9 32.65 -15.35 -31.60
C ALA A 9 31.31 -15.50 -30.88
N VAL A 10 31.31 -15.77 -29.57
CA VAL A 10 30.07 -15.95 -28.78
C VAL A 10 29.37 -14.61 -28.55
N CYS A 11 30.12 -13.52 -28.33
CA CYS A 11 29.54 -12.19 -28.14
C CYS A 11 28.74 -11.71 -29.36
N LEU A 12 29.21 -11.97 -30.59
CA LEU A 12 28.54 -11.52 -31.82
C LEU A 12 27.18 -12.18 -32.03
N PHE A 13 27.01 -13.47 -31.71
CA PHE A 13 25.72 -14.15 -31.84
C PHE A 13 24.65 -13.63 -30.87
N VAL A 14 25.02 -13.25 -29.65
CA VAL A 14 24.07 -12.74 -28.64
C VAL A 14 23.52 -11.37 -29.04
N VAL A 15 24.35 -10.50 -29.64
CA VAL A 15 23.90 -9.17 -30.11
C VAL A 15 22.99 -9.28 -31.34
N ALA A 16 23.31 -10.17 -32.28
CA ALA A 16 22.49 -10.39 -33.47
C ALA A 16 21.06 -10.88 -33.13
N ALA A 17 20.91 -11.72 -32.10
CA ALA A 17 19.61 -12.22 -31.65
C ALA A 17 18.68 -11.13 -31.07
N PHE A 18 19.24 -10.08 -30.46
CA PHE A 18 18.44 -8.99 -29.89
C PHE A 18 17.86 -8.04 -30.95
N ILE A 19 18.57 -7.82 -32.07
CA ILE A 19 18.16 -6.86 -33.11
C ILE A 19 16.99 -7.39 -33.96
N LEU A 20 16.72 -8.70 -33.94
CA LEU A 20 15.66 -9.34 -34.74
C LEU A 20 14.31 -9.50 -34.01
N LEU A 21 14.13 -8.90 -32.82
CA LEU A 21 12.92 -9.03 -32.01
C LEU A 21 12.05 -7.76 -31.89
N GLU A 22 12.47 -6.62 -32.45
CA GLU A 22 11.78 -5.32 -32.31
C GLU A 22 11.14 -4.81 -33.62
N THR A 23 10.53 -5.70 -34.42
CA THR A 23 9.68 -5.31 -35.56
C THR A 23 8.40 -6.16 -35.71
N ASP A 24 7.40 -5.95 -34.83
CA ASP A 24 6.01 -5.65 -35.26
C ASP A 24 5.14 -5.12 -34.09
N ALA A 25 3.90 -4.73 -34.39
CA ALA A 25 2.81 -4.28 -33.51
C ALA A 25 2.75 -2.78 -33.14
N GLN A 26 2.41 -1.94 -34.13
CA GLN A 26 1.71 -0.67 -33.87
C GLN A 26 0.19 -0.89 -33.70
N PRO A 27 -0.49 -0.26 -32.71
CA PRO A 27 -1.91 -0.49 -32.47
C PRO A 27 -2.82 0.25 -33.47
N LYS A 28 -3.80 -0.47 -34.02
CA LYS A 28 -4.85 0.13 -34.88
C LYS A 28 -5.77 1.04 -34.07
N LYS A 29 -5.84 2.32 -34.44
CA LYS A 29 -6.93 3.22 -34.01
C LYS A 29 -8.26 2.69 -34.56
N SER A 30 -9.26 2.52 -33.70
CA SER A 30 -10.67 2.47 -34.10
C SER A 30 -11.37 3.74 -33.62
N THR A 31 -11.97 4.48 -34.54
CA THR A 31 -12.83 5.63 -34.25
C THR A 31 -14.26 5.22 -34.53
N SER A 32 -15.18 5.43 -33.58
CA SER A 32 -16.61 5.36 -33.85
C SER A 32 -17.33 6.43 -33.05
N ASN A 33 -18.35 7.04 -33.66
CA ASN A 33 -18.90 8.33 -33.24
C ASN A 33 -20.33 8.20 -32.71
N THR A 34 -20.63 9.04 -31.72
CA THR A 34 -21.90 9.77 -31.56
C THR A 34 -23.22 8.98 -31.60
N LYS A 35 -23.88 8.92 -30.43
CA LYS A 35 -25.23 9.52 -30.30
C LYS A 35 -25.67 9.75 -28.85
N LEU A 36 -25.89 11.01 -28.50
CA LEU A 36 -26.81 11.37 -27.42
C LEU A 36 -28.25 11.01 -27.84
N LYS A 37 -29.08 10.61 -26.88
CA LYS A 37 -30.54 10.79 -26.95
C LYS A 37 -31.09 11.16 -25.57
N ASN A 38 -31.30 12.45 -25.36
CA ASN A 38 -32.18 12.92 -24.28
C ASN A 38 -33.63 12.55 -24.63
N LYS A 39 -34.42 12.14 -23.63
CA LYS A 39 -35.87 12.35 -23.61
C LYS A 39 -36.41 12.26 -22.17
N GLY A 40 -36.99 13.36 -21.69
CA GLY A 40 -37.98 13.30 -20.60
C GLY A 40 -39.34 12.82 -21.11
N PRO A 41 -40.36 12.78 -20.24
CA PRO A 41 -41.25 13.95 -20.21
C PRO A 41 -41.64 14.42 -18.78
N THR A 42 -42.43 15.50 -18.73
CA THR A 42 -42.83 16.27 -17.54
C THR A 42 -44.28 16.07 -17.10
N SER A 43 -44.51 16.02 -15.78
CA SER A 43 -45.69 16.57 -15.08
C SER A 43 -45.35 16.64 -13.58
N SER A 44 -45.59 17.71 -12.79
CA SER A 44 -46.70 18.67 -12.67
C SER A 44 -47.87 18.17 -11.80
N GLY A 45 -47.96 18.68 -10.56
CA GLY A 45 -49.06 18.46 -9.61
C GLY A 45 -48.79 19.12 -8.25
N ASN A 46 -49.67 20.00 -7.79
CA ASN A 46 -49.52 20.81 -6.57
C ASN A 46 -50.43 20.32 -5.43
N ALA A 47 -50.05 20.55 -4.16
CA ALA A 47 -50.85 21.29 -3.15
C ALA A 47 -50.31 21.16 -1.71
N LYS A 48 -50.49 22.21 -0.90
CA LYS A 48 -50.42 22.20 0.57
C LYS A 48 -51.48 23.18 1.12
N PRO A 49 -52.35 22.74 2.04
CA PRO A 49 -52.39 23.33 3.41
C PRO A 49 -51.87 22.37 4.51
N ASN A 50 -51.85 22.68 5.82
CA ASN A 50 -52.16 23.96 6.48
C ASN A 50 -51.12 24.33 7.59
N ALA A 51 -51.59 24.50 8.84
CA ALA A 51 -50.99 25.21 9.97
C ALA A 51 -51.52 24.66 11.32
N ASP A 52 -51.30 25.41 12.42
CA ASP A 52 -51.80 25.24 13.80
C ASP A 52 -51.31 23.99 14.59
N ALA A 53 -50.92 24.07 15.87
CA ALA A 53 -50.65 25.22 16.76
C ALA A 53 -49.63 24.85 17.88
N LEU A 54 -49.17 25.84 18.66
CA LEU A 54 -48.24 25.69 19.81
C LEU A 54 -48.98 25.88 21.15
N PRO A 55 -48.48 25.35 22.28
CA PRO A 55 -47.96 26.29 23.30
C PRO A 55 -46.79 25.80 24.19
N LYS A 56 -45.69 26.60 24.23
CA LYS A 56 -44.82 26.96 25.41
C LYS A 56 -44.16 25.79 26.22
N THR A 57 -43.06 25.94 26.98
CA THR A 57 -42.43 27.12 27.64
C THR A 57 -40.95 26.88 28.00
N THR A 58 -40.19 27.98 28.18
CA THR A 58 -39.03 28.19 29.11
C THR A 58 -37.56 27.85 28.76
N THR A 59 -36.69 28.78 29.21
CA THR A 59 -35.28 28.61 29.68
C THR A 59 -34.11 28.52 28.68
N SER A 60 -33.65 29.70 28.25
CA SER A 60 -32.23 30.18 28.19
C SER A 60 -31.08 29.16 28.04
N ASN A 61 -30.12 29.35 27.13
CA ASN A 61 -29.09 30.41 27.23
C ASN A 61 -28.31 30.62 25.92
N THR A 62 -27.88 31.85 25.65
CA THR A 62 -26.95 32.17 24.55
C THR A 62 -25.50 31.91 24.93
N LYS A 63 -24.85 30.94 24.27
CA LYS A 63 -23.39 30.92 24.11
C LYS A 63 -23.01 30.38 22.72
N LEU A 64 -22.63 31.27 21.81
CA LEU A 64 -22.09 30.92 20.50
C LEU A 64 -20.58 30.66 20.63
N GLU A 65 -20.22 29.42 20.95
CA GLU A 65 -18.84 28.91 20.79
C GLU A 65 -18.81 27.92 19.63
N ASN A 66 -18.59 28.44 18.43
CA ASN A 66 -18.26 27.65 17.24
C ASN A 66 -16.80 27.18 17.29
N GLU A 67 -16.45 26.39 18.31
CA GLU A 67 -15.23 25.57 18.28
C GLU A 67 -15.48 24.36 17.36
N PRO A 68 -14.69 24.17 16.28
CA PRO A 68 -14.88 23.04 15.39
C PRO A 68 -14.50 21.76 16.12
N ALA A 69 -15.49 20.91 16.43
CA ALA A 69 -15.31 19.67 17.18
C ALA A 69 -14.23 18.78 16.54
N LYS A 70 -13.02 18.83 17.11
CA LYS A 70 -11.83 18.14 16.63
C LYS A 70 -12.06 16.63 16.66
N GLN A 71 -12.46 16.06 15.52
CA GLN A 71 -12.87 14.66 15.44
C GLN A 71 -11.78 13.76 16.00
N LYS A 72 -12.12 13.03 17.06
CA LYS A 72 -11.23 12.09 17.74
C LYS A 72 -11.10 10.85 16.85
N ASN A 73 -10.15 10.89 15.91
CA ASN A 73 -9.88 9.84 14.93
C ASN A 73 -9.70 8.47 15.61
N SER A 74 -10.79 7.70 15.66
CA SER A 74 -10.96 6.53 16.51
C SER A 74 -10.13 5.32 16.06
N GLY A 75 -9.73 5.27 14.78
CA GLY A 75 -8.98 4.17 14.19
C GLY A 75 -7.44 4.24 14.37
N LEU A 76 -6.92 5.22 15.12
CA LEU A 76 -5.48 5.35 15.36
C LEU A 76 -5.00 4.42 16.49
N THR A 77 -4.31 3.33 16.14
CA THR A 77 -3.56 2.48 17.08
C THR A 77 -2.24 3.15 17.51
N LEU A 78 -2.35 4.30 18.19
CA LEU A 78 -1.18 5.04 18.70
C LEU A 78 -0.36 4.16 19.65
N GLY A 79 0.96 4.15 19.46
CA GLY A 79 1.88 3.35 20.28
C GLY A 79 2.06 1.89 19.84
N ASN A 80 1.47 1.46 18.71
CA ASN A 80 1.82 0.18 18.10
C ASN A 80 3.29 0.18 17.61
N ARG A 81 3.94 -0.99 17.61
CA ARG A 81 5.33 -1.20 17.15
C ARG A 81 5.50 -2.63 16.62
N TRP A 82 6.65 -2.95 16.02
CA TRP A 82 6.95 -4.31 15.56
C TRP A 82 7.13 -5.26 16.75
N ASP A 83 6.55 -6.45 16.67
CA ASP A 83 6.63 -7.45 17.72
C ASP A 83 7.83 -8.38 17.48
N SER A 84 8.73 -8.49 18.45
CA SER A 84 9.91 -9.37 18.37
C SER A 84 9.57 -10.86 18.41
N VAL A 85 8.42 -11.25 18.98
CA VAL A 85 7.90 -12.62 18.99
C VAL A 85 7.22 -12.97 17.65
N ALA A 86 6.76 -11.96 16.91
CA ALA A 86 6.15 -12.11 15.57
C ALA A 86 7.07 -11.60 14.44
N SER A 87 8.39 -11.70 14.67
CA SER A 87 9.46 -11.37 13.73
C SER A 87 10.23 -12.62 13.34
N ASP A 88 10.54 -12.80 12.05
CA ASP A 88 11.49 -13.81 11.60
C ASP A 88 12.89 -13.56 12.20
N GLU A 89 13.59 -14.64 12.58
CA GLU A 89 14.93 -14.62 13.18
C GLU A 89 16.00 -13.92 12.33
N GLY A 90 15.78 -13.80 11.01
CA GLY A 90 16.68 -13.08 10.10
C GLY A 90 16.55 -11.56 10.13
N LEU A 91 15.61 -11.01 10.90
CA LEU A 91 15.42 -9.57 11.11
C LEU A 91 16.00 -9.11 12.43
N LYS A 92 16.53 -7.89 12.42
CA LYS A 92 16.94 -7.15 13.62
C LYS A 92 16.02 -5.96 13.83
N LEU A 93 15.28 -5.96 14.93
CA LEU A 93 14.57 -4.79 15.43
C LEU A 93 15.55 -3.87 16.18
N SER A 94 15.23 -2.58 16.24
CA SER A 94 16.00 -1.59 17.01
C SER A 94 15.26 -1.19 18.28
N GLU A 95 15.85 -1.53 19.42
CA GLU A 95 15.35 -1.19 20.76
C GLU A 95 15.55 0.31 21.10
N PRO A 96 14.72 0.90 21.99
CA PRO A 96 13.57 0.29 22.68
C PRO A 96 12.26 0.40 21.88
N ASP A 97 12.18 1.29 20.89
CA ASP A 97 10.91 1.64 20.24
C ASP A 97 10.40 0.58 19.26
N GLN A 98 11.26 -0.35 18.82
CA GLN A 98 10.93 -1.45 17.90
C GLN A 98 10.21 -0.98 16.62
N LEU A 99 10.55 0.24 16.13
CA LEU A 99 10.00 0.81 14.89
C LEU A 99 10.91 0.57 13.66
N ILE A 100 12.21 0.38 13.86
CA ILE A 100 13.20 0.20 12.80
C ILE A 100 13.52 -1.29 12.64
N VAL A 101 13.38 -1.79 11.41
CA VAL A 101 13.67 -3.19 11.03
C VAL A 101 14.82 -3.21 10.04
N GLU A 102 15.80 -4.08 10.25
CA GLU A 102 16.93 -4.31 9.35
C GLU A 102 17.10 -5.81 9.07
N TYR A 103 17.43 -6.19 7.84
CA TYR A 103 17.78 -7.56 7.47
C TYR A 103 19.31 -7.68 7.35
N PRO A 104 20.06 -8.01 8.42
CA PRO A 104 21.54 -7.97 8.42
C PRO A 104 22.19 -8.96 7.44
N GLY A 105 21.57 -10.12 7.18
CA GLY A 105 21.90 -10.92 5.99
C GLY A 105 22.43 -12.34 6.17
N GLN A 106 22.04 -13.05 7.24
CA GLN A 106 22.49 -14.43 7.49
C GLN A 106 21.49 -15.52 7.02
N ASN A 107 20.30 -15.13 6.56
CA ASN A 107 19.21 -16.04 6.16
C ASN A 107 18.92 -15.95 4.65
N TYR A 108 18.31 -17.02 4.11
CA TYR A 108 17.78 -17.08 2.74
C TYR A 108 16.25 -17.01 2.74
N GLY A 109 15.68 -16.35 1.72
CA GLY A 109 14.24 -16.13 1.58
C GLY A 109 13.82 -14.70 1.95
N ALA A 110 12.51 -14.43 1.90
CA ALA A 110 11.95 -13.21 2.48
C ALA A 110 11.88 -13.37 4.00
N GLN A 111 12.07 -12.26 4.73
CA GLN A 111 11.96 -12.25 6.19
C GLN A 111 10.97 -11.18 6.62
N SER A 112 10.04 -11.53 7.51
CA SER A 112 8.83 -10.77 7.79
C SER A 112 8.64 -10.47 9.27
N VAL A 113 7.99 -9.35 9.58
CA VAL A 113 7.58 -8.99 10.94
C VAL A 113 6.20 -8.36 10.95
N SER A 114 5.41 -8.68 11.98
CA SER A 114 4.10 -8.08 12.24
C SER A 114 4.12 -7.19 13.47
N ALA A 115 3.20 -6.24 13.53
CA ALA A 115 3.05 -5.35 14.68
C ALA A 115 2.37 -6.06 15.86
N GLU A 116 2.56 -5.53 17.08
CA GLU A 116 1.99 -6.13 18.29
C GLU A 116 0.47 -6.20 18.28
N GLN A 117 -0.17 -5.14 17.80
CA GLN A 117 -1.62 -4.97 17.81
C GLN A 117 -2.21 -5.01 16.39
N PRO A 118 -3.39 -5.63 16.18
CA PRO A 118 -4.09 -5.60 14.91
C PRO A 118 -4.71 -4.21 14.65
N ILE A 119 -5.31 -4.03 13.47
CA ILE A 119 -6.16 -2.87 13.20
C ILE A 119 -7.40 -2.89 14.11
N PRO A 120 -7.93 -1.75 14.57
CA PRO A 120 -9.05 -1.74 15.50
C PRO A 120 -10.36 -2.23 14.84
N LYS A 121 -11.01 -3.27 15.40
CA LYS A 121 -12.31 -3.81 14.92
C LYS A 121 -13.54 -2.90 15.18
N ILE A 122 -13.33 -1.60 15.37
CA ILE A 122 -14.43 -0.62 15.47
C ILE A 122 -15.02 -0.37 14.09
N LYS A 123 -16.35 -0.38 13.94
CA LYS A 123 -17.00 -0.23 12.62
C LYS A 123 -17.11 1.25 12.17
N SER A 124 -16.10 2.06 12.49
CA SER A 124 -16.02 3.50 12.19
C SER A 124 -14.58 4.04 12.25
N GLY A 125 -14.31 5.10 11.48
CA GLY A 125 -12.99 5.73 11.40
C GLY A 125 -12.03 5.06 10.41
N PHE A 126 -10.75 5.41 10.51
CA PHE A 126 -9.72 5.03 9.56
C PHE A 126 -8.42 4.62 10.28
N PHE A 127 -7.93 3.42 10.00
CA PHE A 127 -6.60 2.95 10.43
C PHE A 127 -5.55 3.34 9.40
N TYR A 128 -4.35 3.74 9.85
CA TYR A 128 -3.24 4.13 8.96
C TYR A 128 -1.88 4.00 9.64
N TYR A 129 -0.88 3.52 8.89
CA TYR A 129 0.53 3.62 9.24
C TYR A 129 1.37 3.91 7.99
N GLU A 130 2.59 4.41 8.20
CA GLU A 130 3.57 4.65 7.13
C GLU A 130 4.87 3.90 7.41
N VAL A 131 5.59 3.57 6.34
CA VAL A 131 6.91 2.92 6.38
C VAL A 131 7.87 3.72 5.52
N GLU A 132 8.94 4.25 6.11
CA GLU A 132 10.06 4.87 5.38
C GLU A 132 11.11 3.81 5.01
N ILE A 133 11.47 3.74 3.74
CA ILE A 133 12.51 2.86 3.24
C ILE A 133 13.86 3.55 3.42
N LEU A 134 14.52 3.24 4.54
CA LEU A 134 15.82 3.80 4.93
C LEU A 134 16.96 3.29 4.02
N ALA A 135 16.92 2.01 3.64
CA ALA A 135 17.86 1.38 2.71
C ALA A 135 17.18 0.29 1.86
N ARG A 136 17.43 0.33 0.53
CA ARG A 136 17.09 -0.73 -0.43
C ARG A 136 18.20 -0.82 -1.48
N LYS A 137 18.66 -2.04 -1.76
CA LYS A 137 19.61 -2.39 -2.84
C LYS A 137 18.85 -2.68 -4.14
N ALA A 138 19.54 -2.64 -5.28
CA ALA A 138 18.97 -2.86 -6.62
C ALA A 138 18.65 -4.34 -6.97
N TYR A 139 18.52 -5.23 -5.97
CA TYR A 139 18.30 -6.66 -6.20
C TYR A 139 16.81 -6.99 -6.37
N ARG A 140 16.52 -8.13 -7.01
CA ARG A 140 15.18 -8.47 -7.53
C ARG A 140 14.11 -8.77 -6.46
N ASN A 141 14.49 -9.06 -5.23
CA ASN A 141 13.51 -9.42 -4.20
C ASN A 141 12.89 -8.16 -3.60
N ALA A 142 11.58 -8.16 -3.39
CA ALA A 142 10.83 -6.96 -3.05
C ALA A 142 10.91 -6.58 -1.56
N ILE A 143 10.34 -5.42 -1.26
CA ILE A 143 9.89 -5.02 0.08
C ILE A 143 8.37 -4.97 -0.07
N SER A 144 7.63 -5.68 0.77
CA SER A 144 6.17 -5.67 0.74
C SER A 144 5.59 -5.19 2.06
N ILE A 145 4.53 -4.38 1.97
CA ILE A 145 3.95 -3.63 3.09
C ILE A 145 2.43 -3.80 3.06
N GLY A 146 1.83 -4.27 4.16
CA GLY A 146 0.38 -4.42 4.24
C GLY A 146 -0.14 -5.12 5.50
N LEU A 147 -1.10 -6.03 5.32
CA LEU A 147 -1.94 -6.59 6.39
C LEU A 147 -1.98 -8.12 6.36
N GLY A 148 -1.43 -8.77 7.37
CA GLY A 148 -1.47 -10.24 7.56
C GLY A 148 -2.69 -10.69 8.37
N HIS A 149 -3.25 -11.87 8.07
CA HIS A 149 -4.37 -12.47 8.81
C HIS A 149 -3.93 -13.19 10.10
N THR A 150 -2.64 -13.50 10.21
CA THR A 150 -2.01 -14.03 11.42
C THR A 150 -0.95 -13.06 11.92
N LYS A 151 -0.54 -13.22 13.17
CA LYS A 151 0.52 -12.43 13.77
C LYS A 151 1.87 -13.12 13.52
N GLY A 152 2.68 -12.53 12.65
CA GLY A 152 3.80 -13.21 11.98
C GLY A 152 3.35 -13.79 10.63
N ILE A 153 4.22 -14.53 9.94
CA ILE A 153 3.87 -15.28 8.72
C ILE A 153 4.31 -16.74 8.91
N PRO A 154 3.45 -17.76 8.73
CA PRO A 154 3.80 -19.18 8.98
C PRO A 154 4.83 -19.79 8.03
N THR A 155 5.40 -19.01 7.09
CA THR A 155 6.34 -19.47 6.07
C THR A 155 7.34 -18.35 5.74
N LYS A 156 8.55 -18.69 5.29
CA LYS A 156 9.61 -17.74 4.85
C LYS A 156 9.29 -17.09 3.48
N THR A 157 8.06 -16.62 3.33
CA THR A 157 7.50 -16.03 2.13
C THR A 157 7.14 -14.56 2.37
N GLU A 158 6.86 -13.86 1.28
CA GLU A 158 6.56 -12.43 1.28
C GLU A 158 5.05 -12.19 1.45
N ILE A 159 4.67 -11.25 2.31
CA ILE A 159 3.27 -10.83 2.46
C ILE A 159 2.70 -10.37 1.11
N GLY A 160 1.46 -10.76 0.81
CA GLY A 160 0.86 -10.56 -0.49
C GLY A 160 1.20 -11.66 -1.51
N ARG A 161 2.29 -12.41 -1.35
CA ARG A 161 2.59 -13.54 -2.25
C ARG A 161 1.99 -14.86 -1.76
N SER A 162 2.05 -15.14 -0.46
CA SER A 162 1.39 -16.30 0.18
C SER A 162 -0.01 -15.95 0.69
N GLU A 163 -0.08 -15.08 1.70
CA GLU A 163 -1.30 -14.67 2.38
C GLU A 163 -1.39 -13.14 2.54
N GLY A 164 -2.41 -12.65 3.26
CA GLY A 164 -2.61 -11.23 3.54
C GLY A 164 -2.84 -10.35 2.30
N TYR A 165 -2.76 -9.05 2.52
CA TYR A 165 -2.84 -7.99 1.50
C TYR A 165 -1.54 -7.19 1.53
N ALA A 166 -0.99 -6.80 0.37
CA ALA A 166 0.26 -6.04 0.34
C ALA A 166 0.39 -5.12 -0.87
N TYR A 167 1.23 -4.11 -0.72
CA TYR A 167 1.84 -3.35 -1.81
C TYR A 167 3.33 -3.67 -1.85
N ASP A 168 3.81 -4.20 -2.99
CA ASP A 168 5.22 -4.53 -3.20
C ASP A 168 6.05 -3.40 -3.83
N SER A 169 7.37 -3.48 -3.64
CA SER A 169 8.34 -2.51 -4.14
C SER A 169 8.60 -2.55 -5.64
N ASP A 170 7.92 -3.47 -6.32
CA ASP A 170 7.91 -3.68 -7.76
C ASP A 170 6.68 -3.02 -8.42
N GLY A 171 5.73 -2.49 -7.66
CA GLY A 171 4.55 -1.80 -8.20
C GLY A 171 3.28 -2.65 -8.24
N ARG A 172 3.11 -3.65 -7.37
CA ARG A 172 1.92 -4.54 -7.35
C ARG A 172 1.11 -4.47 -6.08
N PHE A 173 -0.22 -4.48 -6.20
CA PHE A 173 -1.13 -4.75 -5.09
C PHE A 173 -1.54 -6.22 -5.06
N TRP A 174 -1.58 -6.82 -3.89
CA TRP A 174 -1.72 -8.26 -3.68
C TRP A 174 -2.91 -8.64 -2.80
N GLY A 175 -3.42 -9.86 -2.97
CA GLY A 175 -4.41 -10.47 -2.09
C GLY A 175 -5.88 -10.18 -2.42
N HIS A 176 -6.16 -9.34 -3.42
CA HIS A 176 -7.52 -9.01 -3.85
C HIS A 176 -8.01 -9.96 -4.96
N LYS A 177 -9.30 -10.30 -4.94
CA LYS A 177 -9.96 -11.21 -5.91
C LYS A 177 -10.29 -10.49 -7.22
N VAL A 178 -9.26 -10.13 -7.98
CA VAL A 178 -9.33 -9.38 -9.25
C VAL A 178 -8.86 -10.22 -10.44
N LYS A 179 -9.24 -9.84 -11.66
CA LYS A 179 -8.94 -10.56 -12.91
C LYS A 179 -7.66 -10.08 -13.61
N GLU A 180 -6.75 -9.47 -12.87
CA GLU A 180 -5.52 -8.85 -13.38
C GLU A 180 -4.30 -9.57 -12.79
N SER A 181 -3.29 -9.78 -13.65
CA SER A 181 -1.97 -10.45 -13.45
C SER A 181 -1.85 -11.58 -12.41
N TYR A 182 -1.42 -12.76 -12.86
CA TYR A 182 -0.99 -13.86 -11.98
C TYR A 182 0.53 -13.84 -11.78
N ASP A 183 0.99 -14.13 -10.57
CA ASP A 183 2.40 -14.39 -10.30
C ASP A 183 2.79 -15.86 -10.59
N PHE A 184 4.07 -16.21 -10.40
CA PHE A 184 4.58 -17.57 -10.64
C PHE A 184 3.92 -18.65 -9.76
N TYR A 185 3.32 -18.28 -8.63
CA TYR A 185 2.56 -19.17 -7.76
C TYR A 185 1.04 -19.13 -8.02
N GLY A 186 0.61 -18.41 -9.07
CA GLY A 186 -0.78 -18.32 -9.47
C GLY A 186 -1.63 -17.39 -8.59
N ARG A 187 -1.03 -16.53 -7.75
CA ARG A 187 -1.81 -15.56 -6.95
C ARG A 187 -2.11 -14.30 -7.78
N PRO A 188 -3.36 -13.81 -7.84
CA PRO A 188 -3.71 -12.57 -8.51
C PRO A 188 -3.06 -11.34 -7.86
N CYS A 189 -2.62 -10.39 -8.68
CA CYS A 189 -1.99 -9.14 -8.27
C CYS A 189 -2.22 -8.03 -9.31
N ILE A 190 -2.37 -6.79 -8.85
CA ILE A 190 -2.59 -5.63 -9.73
C ILE A 190 -1.26 -4.89 -9.90
N ASP A 191 -0.55 -5.17 -11.00
CA ASP A 191 0.69 -4.47 -11.39
C ASP A 191 0.39 -3.03 -11.87
N GLY A 192 1.41 -2.34 -12.40
CA GLY A 192 1.28 -1.00 -12.97
C GLY A 192 1.16 0.13 -11.95
N LYS A 193 1.39 -0.14 -10.65
CA LYS A 193 1.50 0.90 -9.62
C LYS A 193 2.92 1.47 -9.62
N PRO A 194 3.16 2.67 -9.07
CA PRO A 194 4.50 3.23 -9.02
C PRO A 194 5.44 2.28 -8.25
N LYS A 195 6.61 1.98 -8.82
CA LYS A 195 7.61 1.15 -8.14
C LYS A 195 8.23 1.94 -6.99
N PHE A 196 8.71 1.27 -5.94
CA PHE A 196 9.50 2.00 -4.94
C PHE A 196 10.85 2.36 -5.55
N ALA A 197 11.39 3.50 -5.15
CA ALA A 197 12.74 3.89 -5.54
C ALA A 197 13.81 2.89 -5.04
N VAL A 198 14.98 2.96 -5.68
CA VAL A 198 16.19 2.22 -5.33
C VAL A 198 17.28 3.23 -5.00
N ARG A 199 18.22 2.88 -4.11
CA ARG A 199 19.41 3.70 -3.86
C ARG A 199 20.31 3.68 -5.09
N ASN A 200 20.22 4.74 -5.89
CA ASN A 200 21.02 4.89 -7.10
C ASN A 200 22.35 5.58 -6.80
N VAL A 201 23.39 5.25 -7.56
CA VAL A 201 24.68 5.96 -7.53
C VAL A 201 24.78 6.76 -8.82
N VAL A 202 24.84 8.09 -8.69
CA VAL A 202 24.97 9.03 -9.81
C VAL A 202 26.33 9.72 -9.66
N ASN A 203 27.20 9.58 -10.66
CA ASN A 203 28.55 10.15 -10.67
C ASN A 203 29.37 9.81 -9.39
N GLY A 204 29.25 8.56 -8.91
CA GLY A 204 29.88 8.09 -7.67
C GLY A 204 29.17 8.50 -6.37
N VAL A 205 28.26 9.47 -6.41
CA VAL A 205 27.47 9.92 -5.25
C VAL A 205 26.20 9.07 -5.11
N ALA A 206 25.98 8.51 -3.92
CA ALA A 206 24.78 7.71 -3.65
C ALA A 206 23.57 8.60 -3.34
N VAL A 207 22.67 8.75 -4.32
CA VAL A 207 21.41 9.48 -4.18
C VAL A 207 20.39 8.56 -3.50
N VAL A 208 20.06 8.86 -2.24
CA VAL A 208 19.13 8.06 -1.43
C VAL A 208 17.71 8.60 -1.56
N SER A 209 17.05 8.27 -2.66
CA SER A 209 15.60 8.52 -2.83
C SER A 209 14.78 7.63 -1.91
N ARG A 210 14.64 8.03 -0.64
CA ARG A 210 13.77 7.32 0.32
C ARG A 210 12.31 7.46 -0.11
N ASN A 211 11.57 6.36 -0.04
CA ASN A 211 10.13 6.38 -0.23
C ASN A 211 9.45 6.12 1.11
N VAL A 212 8.44 6.92 1.40
CA VAL A 212 7.49 6.66 2.48
C VAL A 212 6.27 6.03 1.84
N VAL A 213 5.91 4.83 2.26
CA VAL A 213 4.76 4.06 1.74
C VAL A 213 3.75 3.92 2.86
N GLY A 214 2.52 4.36 2.62
CA GLY A 214 1.42 4.27 3.57
C GLY A 214 0.50 3.10 3.27
N CYS A 215 -0.06 2.49 4.32
CA CYS A 215 -1.12 1.49 4.23
C CYS A 215 -2.19 1.81 5.29
N GLY A 216 -3.46 1.72 4.92
CA GLY A 216 -4.57 1.98 5.83
C GLY A 216 -5.91 1.43 5.37
N VAL A 217 -6.88 1.39 6.28
CA VAL A 217 -8.19 0.76 6.06
C VAL A 217 -9.32 1.66 6.56
N ASN A 218 -10.32 1.87 5.71
CA ASN A 218 -11.59 2.48 6.11
C ASN A 218 -12.42 1.45 6.88
N LEU A 219 -12.45 1.58 8.21
CA LEU A 219 -12.98 0.59 9.15
C LEU A 219 -14.52 0.45 9.09
N LYS A 220 -15.20 1.30 8.31
CA LYS A 220 -16.64 1.19 8.01
C LYS A 220 -16.93 0.37 6.75
N THR A 221 -16.01 0.34 5.78
CA THR A 221 -16.25 -0.22 4.44
C THR A 221 -15.33 -1.39 4.07
N GLY A 222 -14.24 -1.59 4.82
CA GLY A 222 -13.21 -2.58 4.48
C GLY A 222 -12.30 -2.13 3.33
N GLN A 223 -12.45 -0.92 2.79
CA GLN A 223 -11.58 -0.46 1.72
C GLN A 223 -10.14 -0.22 2.22
N ILE A 224 -9.17 -0.89 1.61
CA ILE A 224 -7.75 -0.60 1.81
C ILE A 224 -7.31 0.56 0.92
N ILE A 225 -6.41 1.38 1.43
CA ILE A 225 -5.67 2.37 0.64
C ILE A 225 -4.17 2.18 0.81
N TYR A 226 -3.46 2.51 -0.27
CA TYR A 226 -2.01 2.63 -0.29
C TYR A 226 -1.63 4.05 -0.71
N THR A 227 -0.54 4.55 -0.15
CA THR A 227 0.04 5.84 -0.53
C THR A 227 1.52 5.67 -0.83
N GLN A 228 2.07 6.51 -1.71
CA GLN A 228 3.51 6.61 -1.91
C GLN A 228 3.93 8.08 -1.91
N ASN A 229 4.89 8.41 -1.06
CA ASN A 229 5.40 9.76 -0.83
C ASN A 229 4.33 10.82 -0.47
N GLY A 230 3.22 10.39 0.12
CA GLY A 230 2.09 11.26 0.47
C GLY A 230 1.03 11.41 -0.62
N VAL A 231 1.17 10.71 -1.75
CA VAL A 231 0.16 10.65 -2.82
C VAL A 231 -0.68 9.38 -2.66
N LEU A 232 -2.01 9.51 -2.66
CA LEU A 232 -2.96 8.39 -2.66
C LEU A 232 -2.89 7.63 -3.99
N LEU A 233 -2.88 6.30 -3.91
CA LEU A 233 -2.90 5.42 -5.09
C LEU A 233 -4.31 4.90 -5.38
N SER A 234 -4.55 4.51 -6.63
CA SER A 234 -5.87 4.02 -7.08
C SER A 234 -6.18 2.62 -6.53
N THR A 235 -6.82 2.58 -5.34
CA THR A 235 -7.29 1.35 -4.66
C THR A 235 -8.84 1.24 -4.62
N THR A 236 -9.54 1.88 -5.54
CA THR A 236 -11.01 1.82 -5.64
C THR A 236 -11.49 0.36 -5.76
N GLY A 237 -12.38 -0.05 -4.85
CA GLY A 237 -12.94 -1.41 -4.83
C GLY A 237 -12.01 -2.48 -4.23
N LEU A 238 -10.82 -2.13 -3.74
CA LEU A 238 -9.95 -3.07 -3.04
C LEU A 238 -10.40 -3.20 -1.58
N LEU A 239 -10.94 -4.37 -1.23
CA LEU A 239 -11.49 -4.66 0.09
C LEU A 239 -10.61 -5.67 0.86
N VAL A 240 -10.66 -5.58 2.17
CA VAL A 240 -10.14 -6.56 3.14
C VAL A 240 -11.26 -7.15 3.99
N ASP A 241 -11.02 -8.32 4.57
CA ASP A 241 -11.89 -8.91 5.59
C ASP A 241 -11.76 -8.15 6.91
N LEU A 242 -12.86 -7.58 7.41
CA LEU A 242 -12.91 -6.82 8.68
C LEU A 242 -13.36 -7.66 9.88
N ASP A 243 -13.86 -8.87 9.67
CA ASP A 243 -14.22 -9.77 10.78
C ASP A 243 -12.99 -10.58 11.22
N ALA A 244 -12.04 -10.85 10.31
CA ALA A 244 -10.69 -11.31 10.61
C ALA A 244 -9.86 -10.31 11.45
N ASP A 245 -8.85 -10.80 12.18
CA ASP A 245 -7.80 -9.96 12.75
C ASP A 245 -6.75 -9.66 11.68
N LEU A 246 -6.49 -8.38 11.44
CA LEU A 246 -5.49 -7.93 10.46
C LEU A 246 -4.37 -7.18 11.15
N PHE A 247 -3.16 -7.73 11.07
CA PHE A 247 -1.95 -7.13 11.65
C PHE A 247 -1.20 -6.30 10.60
N PRO A 248 -0.76 -5.07 10.90
CA PRO A 248 0.27 -4.40 10.11
C PRO A 248 1.50 -5.29 10.01
N THR A 249 1.97 -5.55 8.80
CA THR A 249 3.04 -6.52 8.52
C THR A 249 3.91 -6.01 7.37
N VAL A 250 5.21 -6.32 7.45
CA VAL A 250 6.17 -6.04 6.37
C VAL A 250 7.05 -7.26 6.10
N SER A 251 7.51 -7.38 4.86
CA SER A 251 8.48 -8.38 4.41
C SER A 251 9.67 -7.71 3.73
N LEU A 252 10.89 -8.14 4.08
CA LEU A 252 12.14 -7.71 3.46
C LEU A 252 12.74 -8.87 2.67
N GLY A 253 12.78 -8.76 1.35
CA GLY A 253 13.24 -9.83 0.46
C GLY A 253 14.75 -10.00 0.33
N CYS A 254 15.58 -9.06 0.80
CA CYS A 254 17.04 -9.14 0.66
C CYS A 254 17.85 -8.58 1.85
N PRO A 255 19.02 -9.19 2.13
CA PRO A 255 20.05 -8.64 3.02
C PRO A 255 20.43 -7.18 2.74
N GLY A 256 20.52 -6.38 3.81
CA GLY A 256 20.82 -4.95 3.78
C GLY A 256 19.65 -4.08 3.33
N TYR A 257 18.42 -4.58 3.40
CA TYR A 257 17.21 -3.75 3.41
C TYR A 257 16.96 -3.25 4.84
N LYS A 258 16.50 -2.00 4.96
CA LYS A 258 16.19 -1.35 6.24
C LYS A 258 15.01 -0.41 6.10
N ILE A 259 14.10 -0.44 7.07
CA ILE A 259 12.89 0.40 7.11
C ILE A 259 12.68 1.03 8.50
N GLU A 260 11.86 2.07 8.58
CA GLU A 260 11.30 2.61 9.82
C GLU A 260 9.78 2.71 9.69
N ALA A 261 9.04 2.29 10.72
CA ALA A 261 7.60 2.45 10.80
C ALA A 261 7.17 3.72 11.56
N ASN A 262 6.06 4.29 11.13
CA ASN A 262 5.33 5.33 11.83
C ASN A 262 3.88 4.87 12.05
N PHE A 263 3.55 4.46 13.27
CA PHE A 263 2.18 4.13 13.70
C PHE A 263 1.43 5.35 14.27
N GLY A 264 1.83 6.57 13.87
CA GLY A 264 1.28 7.85 14.35
C GLY A 264 2.10 8.54 15.44
N SER A 265 3.32 8.06 15.72
CA SER A 265 4.28 8.73 16.61
C SER A 265 4.92 9.97 15.96
N LYS A 266 5.00 10.02 14.62
CA LYS A 266 5.47 11.15 13.82
C LYS A 266 4.34 11.67 12.93
N LYS A 267 4.41 12.93 12.48
CA LYS A 267 3.47 13.45 11.46
C LYS A 267 3.60 12.61 10.18
N PHE A 268 2.48 12.09 9.68
CA PHE A 268 2.41 11.38 8.40
C PHE A 268 2.77 12.29 7.22
N LYS A 269 3.38 11.72 6.18
CA LYS A 269 3.67 12.39 4.91
C LYS A 269 2.42 12.55 4.05
N PHE A 270 1.49 11.60 4.13
CA PHE A 270 0.15 11.72 3.56
C PHE A 270 -0.73 12.67 4.39
N ASP A 271 -1.26 13.71 3.75
CA ASP A 271 -2.31 14.52 4.37
C ASP A 271 -3.66 13.83 4.28
N ARG A 272 -4.12 13.35 5.44
CA ARG A 272 -5.40 12.64 5.59
C ARG A 272 -6.61 13.56 5.59
N ALA A 273 -6.44 14.88 5.79
CA ALA A 273 -7.55 15.83 5.93
C ALA A 273 -8.38 16.05 4.64
N ASN A 274 -7.90 15.53 3.51
CA ASN A 274 -8.54 15.69 2.19
C ASN A 274 -9.09 14.36 1.63
N VAL A 275 -9.11 13.27 2.42
CA VAL A 275 -9.50 11.92 1.96
C VAL A 275 -10.50 11.23 2.91
N PHE A 276 -10.71 11.73 4.13
CA PHE A 276 -11.63 11.16 5.14
C PHE A 276 -12.43 12.27 5.85
#